data_AF-A0A915E234-F1
#
_entry.id   AF-A0A915E234-F1
#
_cell.length_a   1.000
_cell.length_b   1.000
_cell.length_c   1.000
_cell.angle_alpha   90.00
_cell.angle_beta   90.00
_cell.angle_gamma   90.00
#
_symmetry.space_group_name_H-M   'P 1'
#
loop_
_entity.id
_entity.type
_entity.pdbx_description
1 polymer ?
#
loop_
_entity_poly.entity_id
_entity_poly.type
_entity_poly.pdbx_seq_one_letter_code
_entity_poly.pdbx_strand_id
1 'polypeptide(L)'
;MLPYFWEISGGVAQPPGGSPPGSRGPVDPNKKPNEEVIFDIFHNGQPAEAVVVGSRITLSFTPYFAIPPAYMSISGCQVEPIGSLYEWEKEPLAIIKDGCQADHVGLVCPPQRTDYGIRVTVESFRYQTTTQVQYTCLIRVCPFAPCPQTTCSAVEGCPGDDIISRSLGLRSKRYLSLDQIRAALAANPYLQQQLSLGAQQATQQNAKMNNSLQHQLITLGGDHIVRKRLIVVNSEEELHYYVKTGEVPQGHLR
;
A
#
# COMPACT_ATOMS: atom_id res chain seq x y z
N MET A 1 24.47 -6.50 -30.72
CA MET A 1 23.88 -6.23 -29.39
C MET A 1 23.44 -4.77 -29.41
N LEU A 2 22.14 -4.55 -29.63
CA LEU A 2 21.53 -3.24 -29.82
C LEU A 2 21.04 -2.70 -28.47
N PRO A 3 21.31 -1.44 -28.11
CA PRO A 3 20.58 -0.74 -27.05
C PRO A 3 19.33 -0.07 -27.64
N TYR A 4 18.17 -0.30 -27.02
CA TYR A 4 16.92 0.35 -27.40
C TYR A 4 16.86 1.77 -26.80
N PHE A 5 17.13 2.74 -27.67
CA PHE A 5 16.77 4.15 -27.54
C PHE A 5 15.26 4.30 -27.78
N TRP A 6 14.54 5.08 -26.97
CA TRP A 6 13.23 5.61 -27.33
C TRP A 6 13.34 7.13 -27.44
N GLU A 7 13.70 7.61 -28.63
CA GLU A 7 13.43 8.98 -29.06
C GLU A 7 12.19 8.94 -29.95
N ILE A 8 11.19 9.78 -29.66
CA ILE A 8 10.12 10.08 -30.62
C ILE A 8 10.22 11.58 -30.96
N SER A 9 10.76 11.83 -32.14
CA SER A 9 10.73 13.13 -32.81
C SER A 9 9.36 13.40 -33.40
N GLY A 10 8.91 14.65 -33.27
CA GLY A 10 7.63 15.13 -33.79
C GLY A 10 7.55 15.23 -35.32
N GLY A 11 6.32 15.15 -35.81
CA GLY A 11 5.93 15.45 -37.19
C GLY A 11 4.42 15.60 -37.28
N VAL A 12 3.96 16.81 -37.64
CA VAL A 12 2.57 17.26 -37.69
C VAL A 12 1.89 16.81 -38.99
N ALA A 13 0.67 16.27 -38.90
CA ALA A 13 -0.34 16.31 -39.96
C ALA A 13 -1.78 16.09 -39.40
N GLN A 14 -2.65 17.08 -39.53
CA GLN A 14 -4.14 16.98 -39.50
C GLN A 14 -4.65 16.73 -40.94
N PRO A 15 -5.88 16.22 -41.24
CA PRO A 15 -7.21 16.51 -40.62
C PRO A 15 -8.21 15.31 -40.66
N PRO A 16 -9.57 15.46 -40.69
CA PRO A 16 -10.52 16.21 -39.84
C PRO A 16 -11.53 15.31 -39.06
N GLY A 17 -12.16 15.87 -38.01
CA GLY A 17 -13.58 15.64 -37.69
C GLY A 17 -14.02 14.32 -37.04
N GLY A 18 -14.07 14.32 -35.70
CA GLY A 18 -14.82 13.33 -34.92
C GLY A 18 -14.73 13.60 -33.42
N SER A 19 -15.79 14.13 -32.81
CA SER A 19 -15.86 14.46 -31.39
C SER A 19 -15.88 13.20 -30.50
N PRO A 20 -15.08 13.10 -29.43
CA PRO A 20 -15.33 12.16 -28.34
C PRO A 20 -16.16 12.81 -27.21
N PRO A 21 -16.99 12.04 -26.49
CA PRO A 21 -17.80 12.53 -25.39
C PRO A 21 -16.99 12.64 -24.07
N GLY A 22 -17.36 13.60 -23.24
CA GLY A 22 -17.04 13.58 -21.80
C GLY A 22 -15.99 14.57 -21.32
N SER A 23 -16.30 15.87 -21.40
CA SER A 23 -15.59 16.90 -20.65
C SER A 23 -15.69 16.61 -19.15
N ARG A 24 -14.56 16.27 -18.51
CA ARG A 24 -14.43 16.35 -17.05
C ARG A 24 -14.55 17.83 -16.67
N GLY A 25 -15.54 18.15 -15.84
CA GLY A 25 -15.74 19.50 -15.33
C GLY A 25 -14.55 20.01 -14.51
N PRO A 26 -14.51 21.31 -14.20
CA PRO A 26 -13.42 21.93 -13.46
C PRO A 26 -13.31 21.30 -12.06
N VAL A 27 -12.10 20.88 -11.69
CA VAL A 27 -11.79 20.41 -10.34
C VAL A 27 -11.84 21.61 -9.41
N ASP A 28 -12.78 21.59 -8.47
CA ASP A 28 -12.97 22.63 -7.46
C ASP A 28 -11.76 22.66 -6.51
N PRO A 29 -10.96 23.76 -6.47
CA PRO A 29 -9.67 23.80 -5.76
C PRO A 29 -9.80 23.82 -4.24
N ASN A 30 -11.02 23.81 -3.69
CA ASN A 30 -11.28 23.94 -2.26
C ASN A 30 -11.82 22.67 -1.59
N LYS A 31 -11.97 21.58 -2.35
CA LYS A 31 -12.25 20.26 -1.76
C LYS A 31 -10.92 19.57 -1.54
N LYS A 32 -10.48 19.42 -0.28
CA LYS A 32 -9.46 18.40 0.02
C LYS A 32 -9.98 17.11 -0.61
N PRO A 33 -9.25 16.48 -1.54
CA PRO A 33 -9.67 15.19 -2.06
C PRO A 33 -9.87 14.31 -0.83
N ASN A 34 -11.05 13.71 -0.68
CA ASN A 34 -11.22 12.67 0.32
C ASN A 34 -10.14 11.64 -0.01
N GLU A 35 -9.16 11.45 0.86
CA GLU A 35 -8.09 10.50 0.61
C GLU A 35 -8.71 9.10 0.58
N GLU A 36 -8.89 8.56 -0.62
CA GLU A 36 -9.51 7.26 -0.86
C GLU A 36 -8.66 6.11 -0.30
N VAL A 37 -7.35 6.35 -0.21
CA VAL A 37 -6.36 5.48 0.43
C VAL A 37 -5.51 6.32 1.38
N ILE A 38 -5.50 5.93 2.64
CA ILE A 38 -4.67 6.50 3.70
C ILE A 38 -3.28 5.89 3.60
N PHE A 39 -2.24 6.73 3.57
CA PHE A 39 -0.84 6.32 3.54
C PHE A 39 -0.10 6.81 4.79
N ASP A 40 0.32 5.86 5.61
CA ASP A 40 1.12 6.11 6.82
C ASP A 40 2.44 5.33 6.79
N ILE A 41 3.45 5.90 7.45
CA ILE A 41 4.78 5.30 7.61
C ILE A 41 4.95 4.99 9.09
N PHE A 42 5.32 3.75 9.40
CA PHE A 42 5.54 3.28 10.75
C PHE A 42 6.99 2.88 10.96
N HIS A 43 7.52 3.16 12.15
CA HIS A 43 8.77 2.61 12.66
C HIS A 43 8.51 1.99 14.03
N ASN A 44 8.88 0.71 14.21
CA ASN A 44 8.61 -0.05 15.43
C ASN A 44 7.14 -0.01 15.91
N GLY A 45 6.20 0.03 14.96
CA GLY A 45 4.76 0.05 15.23
C GLY A 45 4.18 1.44 15.56
N GLN A 46 4.99 2.49 15.60
CA GLN A 46 4.54 3.87 15.82
C GLN A 46 4.59 4.68 14.52
N PRO A 47 3.64 5.59 14.27
CA PRO A 47 3.73 6.53 13.15
C PRO A 47 5.04 7.32 13.23
N ALA A 48 5.75 7.41 12.12
CA ALA A 48 7.06 8.03 12.04
C ALA A 48 7.07 9.17 11.02
N GLU A 49 7.48 10.36 11.47
CA GLU A 49 7.78 11.51 10.60
C GLU A 49 9.28 11.61 10.30
N ALA A 50 10.12 11.06 11.18
CA ALA A 50 11.57 11.02 11.06
C ALA A 50 12.14 9.68 11.55
N VAL A 51 13.20 9.21 10.91
CA VAL A 51 13.93 7.97 11.25
C VAL A 51 15.42 8.12 10.99
N VAL A 52 16.22 7.24 11.59
CA VAL A 52 17.66 7.14 11.29
C VAL A 52 17.87 6.31 10.02
N VAL A 53 18.84 6.69 9.19
CA VAL A 53 19.26 5.90 8.02
C VAL A 53 19.52 4.42 8.38
N GLY A 54 19.13 3.50 7.50
CA GLY A 54 19.19 2.05 7.76
C GLY A 54 18.06 1.51 8.65
N SER A 55 17.18 2.37 9.17
CA SER A 55 16.03 1.92 9.94
C SER A 55 15.02 1.15 9.08
N ARG A 56 14.51 0.06 9.62
CA ARG A 56 13.40 -0.68 8.99
C ARG A 56 12.09 0.06 9.25
N ILE A 57 11.43 0.49 8.18
CA ILE A 57 10.13 1.18 8.22
C ILE A 57 9.06 0.36 7.49
N THR A 58 7.81 0.62 7.84
CA THR A 58 6.64 -0.02 7.22
C THR A 58 5.78 1.04 6.55
N LEU A 59 5.66 0.97 5.23
CA LEU A 59 4.71 1.74 4.44
C LEU A 59 3.36 1.02 4.54
N SER A 60 2.34 1.69 5.06
CA SER A 60 1.01 1.13 5.27
C SER A 60 -0.02 1.88 4.44
N PHE A 61 -0.80 1.12 3.67
CA PHE A 61 -1.85 1.63 2.79
C PHE A 61 -3.18 1.05 3.24
N THR A 62 -4.08 1.91 3.71
CA THR A 62 -5.39 1.51 4.25
C THR A 62 -6.48 2.20 3.43
N PRO A 63 -7.44 1.47 2.84
CA PRO A 63 -8.54 2.09 2.12
C PRO A 63 -9.44 2.87 3.09
N TYR A 64 -10.00 3.99 2.64
CA TYR A 64 -10.89 4.82 3.46
C TYR A 64 -12.15 4.07 3.91
N PHE A 65 -12.71 3.24 3.02
CA PHE A 65 -13.76 2.30 3.38
C PHE A 65 -13.16 0.93 3.71
N ALA A 66 -13.75 0.25 4.69
CA ALA A 66 -13.36 -1.11 5.07
C ALA A 66 -13.72 -2.11 3.96
N ILE A 67 -12.87 -2.20 2.94
CA ILE A 67 -12.94 -3.19 1.87
C ILE A 67 -11.98 -4.34 2.15
N PRO A 68 -12.28 -5.57 1.70
CA PRO A 68 -11.35 -6.68 1.88
C PRO A 68 -10.01 -6.42 1.17
N PRO A 69 -8.87 -6.71 1.81
CA PRO A 69 -7.52 -6.50 1.26
C PRO A 69 -7.27 -7.20 -0.10
N ALA A 70 -8.06 -8.23 -0.42
CA ALA A 70 -8.00 -8.94 -1.69
C ALA A 70 -8.35 -8.05 -2.90
N TYR A 71 -9.10 -6.96 -2.69
CA TYR A 71 -9.48 -5.99 -3.72
C TYR A 71 -8.48 -4.83 -3.85
N MET A 72 -7.36 -4.90 -3.14
CA MET A 72 -6.32 -3.89 -3.17
C MET A 72 -5.02 -4.53 -3.67
N SER A 73 -4.24 -3.76 -4.41
CA SER A 73 -2.88 -4.11 -4.82
C SER A 73 -2.02 -2.85 -4.91
N ILE A 74 -0.71 -3.02 -4.86
CA ILE A 74 0.25 -1.96 -5.13
C ILE A 74 0.91 -2.27 -6.47
N SER A 75 0.88 -1.31 -7.40
CA SER A 75 1.45 -1.50 -8.73
C SER A 75 2.89 -1.00 -8.79
N GLY A 76 3.20 0.07 -8.06
CA GLY A 76 4.55 0.61 -7.99
C GLY A 76 4.72 1.59 -6.85
N CYS A 77 5.97 1.77 -6.44
CA CYS A 77 6.39 2.78 -5.47
C CYS A 77 7.76 3.30 -5.85
N GLN A 78 7.96 4.57 -5.62
CA GLN A 78 9.25 5.23 -5.79
C GLN A 78 9.52 6.21 -4.66
N VAL A 79 10.79 6.53 -4.48
CA VAL A 79 11.27 7.54 -3.54
C VAL A 79 11.97 8.62 -4.33
N GLU A 80 11.69 9.87 -4.01
CA GLU A 80 12.33 11.04 -4.62
C GLU A 80 12.84 12.00 -3.55
N PRO A 81 13.96 12.71 -3.78
CA PRO A 81 14.45 13.70 -2.82
C PRO A 81 13.59 14.95 -2.82
N ILE A 82 13.47 15.59 -1.66
CA ILE A 82 12.85 16.92 -1.55
C ILE A 82 13.97 17.94 -1.36
N GLY A 83 14.02 18.94 -2.24
CA GLY A 83 14.99 20.03 -2.13
C GLY A 83 16.44 19.62 -2.42
N SER A 84 16.64 18.59 -3.25
CA SER A 84 17.99 18.23 -3.71
C SER A 84 18.67 19.40 -4.43
N LEU A 85 19.97 19.57 -4.17
CA LEU A 85 20.81 20.61 -4.76
C LEU A 85 21.22 20.30 -6.21
N TYR A 86 21.26 19.03 -6.60
CA TYR A 86 21.81 18.60 -7.89
C TYR A 86 20.77 17.87 -8.74
N GLU A 87 20.77 18.12 -10.05
CA GLU A 87 19.79 17.52 -10.97
C GLU A 87 19.90 15.99 -11.05
N TRP A 88 21.12 15.45 -11.01
CA TRP A 88 21.38 14.01 -11.08
C TRP A 88 20.81 13.24 -9.89
N GLU A 89 20.58 13.91 -8.77
CA GLU A 89 20.04 13.28 -7.56
C GLU A 89 18.51 13.22 -7.58
N LYS A 90 17.86 14.02 -8.43
CA LYS A 90 16.39 14.09 -8.55
C LYS A 90 15.75 12.86 -9.20
N GLU A 91 16.55 11.92 -9.72
CA GLU A 91 16.02 10.70 -10.31
C GLU A 91 15.30 9.84 -9.25
N PRO A 92 14.01 9.53 -9.45
CA PRO A 92 13.24 8.77 -8.48
C PRO A 92 13.71 7.31 -8.47
N LEU A 93 13.95 6.77 -7.29
CA LEU A 93 14.35 5.38 -7.10
C LEU A 93 13.10 4.51 -6.91
N ALA A 94 12.84 3.62 -7.86
CA ALA A 94 11.79 2.64 -7.74
C ALA A 94 12.12 1.62 -6.64
N ILE A 95 11.17 1.40 -5.72
CA ILE A 95 11.26 0.39 -4.66
C ILE A 95 10.27 -0.76 -4.89
N ILE A 96 9.14 -0.47 -5.54
CA ILE A 96 8.20 -1.48 -6.04
C ILE A 96 7.96 -1.21 -7.52
N LYS A 97 8.06 -2.24 -8.36
CA LYS A 97 7.78 -2.20 -9.79
C LYS A 97 6.95 -3.42 -10.18
N ASP A 98 5.87 -3.20 -10.92
CA ASP A 98 4.93 -4.23 -11.36
C ASP A 98 4.40 -5.12 -10.20
N GLY A 99 4.28 -4.52 -9.02
CA GLY A 99 3.83 -5.18 -7.79
C GLY A 99 4.88 -6.01 -7.04
N CYS A 100 6.14 -6.02 -7.48
CA CYS A 100 7.26 -6.67 -6.79
C CYS A 100 8.35 -5.69 -6.39
N GLN A 101 9.24 -6.11 -5.49
CA GLN A 101 10.43 -5.36 -5.11
C GLN A 101 11.31 -5.03 -6.32
N ALA A 102 11.95 -3.86 -6.29
CA ALA A 102 12.96 -3.46 -7.24
C ALA A 102 14.37 -3.61 -6.62
N ASP A 103 15.36 -3.99 -7.43
CA ASP A 103 16.70 -4.40 -6.96
C ASP A 103 17.69 -3.23 -6.74
N HIS A 104 17.19 -2.00 -6.58
CA HIS A 104 18.05 -0.81 -6.66
C HIS A 104 18.42 -0.18 -5.32
N VAL A 105 17.71 -0.52 -4.24
CA VAL A 105 17.90 0.14 -2.93
C VAL A 105 17.68 -0.84 -1.78
N GLY A 106 18.59 -0.81 -0.78
CA GLY A 106 18.45 -1.43 0.55
C GLY A 106 17.68 -2.76 0.63
N LEU A 107 17.10 -3.02 1.80
CA LEU A 107 16.07 -4.05 1.94
C LEU A 107 14.70 -3.51 1.47
N VAL A 108 14.06 -4.16 0.50
CA VAL A 108 12.65 -3.93 0.15
C VAL A 108 11.90 -5.25 0.06
N CYS A 109 10.86 -5.40 0.87
CA CYS A 109 10.06 -6.62 0.91
C CYS A 109 8.90 -6.58 -0.08
N PRO A 110 8.50 -7.76 -0.63
CA PRO A 110 7.28 -7.87 -1.40
C PRO A 110 6.07 -7.32 -0.63
N PRO A 111 5.08 -6.74 -1.32
CA PRO A 111 3.86 -6.26 -0.69
C PRO A 111 3.11 -7.37 0.05
N GLN A 112 2.79 -7.12 1.31
CA GLN A 112 2.05 -8.06 2.16
C GLN A 112 0.64 -7.56 2.39
N ARG A 113 -0.35 -8.44 2.20
CA ARG A 113 -1.74 -8.16 2.58
C ARG A 113 -1.88 -8.32 4.10
N THR A 114 -2.45 -7.32 4.75
CA THR A 114 -2.82 -7.35 6.17
C THR A 114 -4.33 -7.53 6.29
N ASP A 115 -4.89 -7.54 7.50
CA ASP A 115 -6.35 -7.60 7.69
C ASP A 115 -7.07 -6.31 7.24
N TYR A 116 -6.35 -5.19 7.18
CA TYR A 116 -6.92 -3.85 6.95
C TYR A 116 -6.41 -3.16 5.69
N GLY A 117 -5.47 -3.76 4.95
CA GLY A 117 -4.90 -3.14 3.76
C GLY A 117 -3.64 -3.83 3.26
N ILE A 118 -2.69 -3.04 2.77
CA ILE A 118 -1.40 -3.53 2.27
C ILE A 118 -0.29 -2.86 3.05
N ARG A 119 0.78 -3.60 3.32
CA ARG A 119 2.01 -3.05 3.85
C ARG A 119 3.22 -3.45 3.01
N VAL A 120 4.21 -2.57 2.95
CA VAL A 120 5.52 -2.83 2.36
C VAL A 120 6.56 -2.49 3.42
N THR A 121 7.50 -3.39 3.65
CA THR A 121 8.60 -3.14 4.57
C THR A 121 9.83 -2.74 3.78
N VAL A 122 10.44 -1.61 4.14
CA VAL A 122 11.63 -1.10 3.47
C VAL A 122 12.66 -0.63 4.49
N GLU A 123 13.92 -0.65 4.10
CA GLU A 123 14.99 0.03 4.80
C GLU A 123 15.04 1.50 4.36
N SER A 124 15.02 2.41 5.32
CA SER A 124 15.09 3.85 5.05
C SER A 124 16.48 4.23 4.57
N PHE A 125 16.54 5.02 3.50
CA PHE A 125 17.77 5.60 3.00
C PHE A 125 17.57 7.11 2.80
N ARG A 126 18.68 7.83 2.73
CA ARG A 126 18.71 9.26 2.43
C ARG A 126 19.48 9.51 1.14
N TYR A 127 19.18 10.65 0.54
CA TYR A 127 20.00 11.22 -0.51
C TYR A 127 21.20 11.96 0.09
N GLN A 128 22.20 12.28 -0.74
CA GLN A 128 23.42 12.93 -0.28
C GLN A 128 23.12 14.35 0.20
N THR A 129 22.39 15.14 -0.59
CA THR A 129 22.20 16.57 -0.31
C THR A 129 20.93 16.93 0.47
N THR A 130 20.05 15.96 0.71
CA THR A 130 18.82 16.19 1.47
C THR A 130 18.50 15.04 2.42
N THR A 131 17.97 15.39 3.58
CA THR A 131 17.41 14.46 4.56
C THR A 131 15.92 14.19 4.32
N GLN A 132 15.27 14.98 3.46
CA GLN A 132 13.84 14.85 3.20
C GLN A 132 13.61 14.02 1.94
N VAL A 133 12.81 12.97 2.07
CA VAL A 133 12.40 12.12 0.96
C VAL A 133 10.88 12.04 0.87
N GLN A 134 10.37 11.87 -0.34
CA GLN A 134 8.96 11.65 -0.60
C GLN A 134 8.76 10.25 -1.18
N TYR A 135 7.95 9.45 -0.49
CA TYR A 135 7.43 8.20 -1.03
C TYR A 135 6.21 8.51 -1.88
N THR A 136 6.19 8.02 -3.12
CA THR A 136 5.05 8.09 -4.03
C THR A 136 4.70 6.67 -4.47
N CYS A 137 3.46 6.23 -4.20
CA CYS A 137 3.00 4.88 -4.52
C CYS A 137 1.70 4.90 -5.32
N LEU A 138 1.59 3.95 -6.25
CA LEU A 138 0.40 3.68 -7.06
C LEU A 138 -0.34 2.47 -6.50
N ILE A 139 -1.50 2.74 -5.90
CA ILE A 139 -2.38 1.75 -5.29
C ILE A 139 -3.55 1.50 -6.22
N ARG A 140 -3.81 0.24 -6.55
CA ARG A 140 -4.94 -0.16 -7.38
C ARG A 140 -6.00 -0.83 -6.53
N VAL A 141 -7.24 -0.37 -6.65
CA VAL A 141 -8.43 -0.98 -6.06
C VAL A 141 -9.30 -1.56 -7.19
N CYS A 142 -9.55 -2.86 -7.13
CA CYS A 142 -10.29 -3.59 -8.15
C CYS A 142 -11.77 -3.70 -7.74
N PRO A 143 -12.72 -3.06 -8.45
CA PRO A 143 -14.09 -2.97 -7.97
C PRO A 143 -14.94 -4.23 -8.20
N PHE A 144 -14.62 -5.03 -9.22
CA PHE A 144 -15.48 -6.12 -9.69
C PHE A 144 -14.97 -7.53 -9.34
N ALA A 145 -13.68 -7.65 -9.04
CA ALA A 145 -13.02 -8.90 -8.70
C ALA A 145 -11.79 -8.62 -7.83
N PRO A 146 -11.30 -9.60 -7.04
CA PRO A 146 -10.03 -9.48 -6.35
C PRO A 146 -8.91 -9.07 -7.31
N CYS A 147 -8.00 -8.22 -6.84
CA CYS A 147 -6.88 -7.80 -7.68
C CYS A 147 -5.97 -8.98 -8.00
N PRO A 148 -5.40 -9.02 -9.23
CA PRO A 148 -4.43 -10.04 -9.63
C PRO A 148 -3.33 -10.18 -8.59
N GLN A 149 -2.98 -11.42 -8.25
CA GLN A 149 -1.87 -11.69 -7.35
C GLN A 149 -0.58 -11.75 -8.17
N THR A 150 0.40 -10.93 -7.79
CA THR A 150 1.75 -11.02 -8.33
C THR A 150 2.58 -11.89 -7.40
N THR A 151 3.25 -12.90 -7.96
CA THR A 151 4.22 -13.73 -7.21
C THR A 151 5.60 -13.12 -7.39
N CYS A 152 6.24 -12.76 -6.28
CA CYS A 152 7.58 -12.17 -6.28
C CYS A 152 8.64 -13.18 -5.84
N SER A 153 9.90 -12.94 -6.22
CA SER A 153 11.03 -13.71 -5.68
C SER A 153 11.19 -13.43 -4.18
N ALA A 154 11.69 -14.44 -3.45
CA ALA A 154 12.00 -14.26 -2.04
C ALA A 154 13.18 -13.29 -1.88
N VAL A 155 13.08 -12.39 -0.90
CA VAL A 155 14.12 -11.43 -0.54
C VAL A 155 14.68 -11.80 0.83
N GLU A 156 16.00 -11.87 0.94
CA GLU A 156 16.67 -12.12 2.21
C GLU A 156 16.38 -10.98 3.20
N GLY A 157 16.13 -11.30 4.48
CA GLY A 157 15.77 -10.30 5.51
C GLY A 157 14.29 -9.90 5.52
N CYS A 158 13.50 -10.33 4.53
CA CYS A 158 12.06 -10.19 4.56
C CYS A 158 11.38 -11.29 5.37
N PRO A 159 10.30 -10.98 6.10
CA PRO A 159 9.55 -12.01 6.79
C PRO A 159 8.86 -12.84 5.71
N GLY A 160 9.28 -14.08 5.53
CA GLY A 160 8.56 -15.00 4.68
C GLY A 160 7.14 -15.20 5.22
N ASP A 161 6.18 -15.45 4.32
CA ASP A 161 4.81 -15.82 4.68
C ASP A 161 4.74 -17.07 5.60
N ASP A 162 5.86 -17.77 5.73
CA ASP A 162 6.05 -18.97 6.54
C ASP A 162 6.38 -18.73 8.03
N ILE A 163 6.83 -17.55 8.45
CA ILE A 163 7.34 -17.40 9.83
C ILE A 163 6.19 -17.35 10.86
N ILE A 164 5.04 -16.80 10.50
CA ILE A 164 3.83 -16.88 11.35
C ILE A 164 3.30 -18.32 11.40
N SER A 165 3.47 -19.08 10.31
CA SER A 165 3.08 -20.50 10.23
C SER A 165 4.02 -21.44 10.98
N ARG A 166 5.29 -21.04 11.20
CA ARG A 166 6.33 -21.91 11.81
C ARG A 166 6.73 -21.53 13.24
N SER A 167 6.64 -20.26 13.64
CA SER A 167 7.08 -19.81 14.98
C SER A 167 5.99 -19.84 16.05
N LEU A 168 4.72 -19.87 15.64
CA LEU A 168 3.59 -20.13 16.49
C LEU A 168 2.96 -21.44 16.01
N GLY A 169 3.02 -22.49 16.82
CA GLY A 169 2.22 -23.71 16.64
C GLY A 169 0.71 -23.48 16.74
N LEU A 170 0.22 -22.29 16.39
CA LEU A 170 -1.17 -21.92 16.31
C LEU A 170 -1.70 -22.24 14.91
N ARG A 171 -2.24 -23.46 14.83
CA ARG A 171 -3.49 -23.80 14.13
C ARG A 171 -3.82 -22.84 12.98
N SER A 172 -3.25 -23.16 11.83
CA SER A 172 -3.89 -22.93 10.53
C SER A 172 -5.40 -23.03 10.69
N LYS A 173 -6.11 -21.97 10.26
CA LYS A 173 -7.58 -21.84 10.18
C LYS A 173 -8.26 -23.21 10.26
N ARG A 174 -8.83 -23.56 11.42
CA ARG A 174 -9.72 -24.71 11.52
C ARG A 174 -10.96 -24.37 10.71
N TYR A 175 -10.95 -24.73 9.44
CA TYR A 175 -12.17 -25.16 8.78
C TYR A 175 -12.68 -26.32 9.65
N LEU A 176 -13.75 -26.09 10.41
CA LEU A 176 -14.41 -27.16 11.14
C LEU A 176 -14.85 -28.19 10.09
N SER A 177 -14.42 -29.44 10.25
CA SER A 177 -14.90 -30.50 9.36
C SER A 177 -16.41 -30.63 9.53
N LEU A 178 -17.10 -31.03 8.46
CA LEU A 178 -18.57 -31.16 8.47
C LEU A 178 -19.07 -32.02 9.65
N ASP A 179 -18.28 -33.00 10.08
CA ASP A 179 -18.58 -33.87 11.21
C ASP A 179 -18.36 -33.21 12.57
N GLN A 180 -17.39 -32.30 12.71
CA GLN A 180 -17.22 -31.50 13.93
C GLN A 180 -18.34 -30.47 14.09
N ILE A 181 -18.82 -29.89 12.98
CA ILE A 181 -19.99 -29.00 13.00
C ILE A 181 -21.23 -29.79 13.44
N ARG A 182 -21.45 -31.00 12.90
CA ARG A 182 -22.58 -31.86 13.31
C ARG A 182 -22.48 -32.26 14.78
N ALA A 183 -21.29 -32.62 15.27
CA ALA A 183 -21.08 -33.00 16.67
C ALA A 183 -21.33 -31.81 17.62
N ALA A 184 -20.88 -30.61 17.26
CA ALA A 184 -21.13 -29.39 18.05
C ALA A 184 -22.61 -28.99 18.07
N LEU A 185 -23.32 -29.18 16.95
CA LEU A 185 -24.76 -28.92 16.87
C LEU A 185 -25.60 -29.98 17.59
N ALA A 186 -25.16 -31.24 17.60
CA ALA A 186 -25.82 -32.30 18.38
C ALA A 186 -25.63 -32.12 19.89
N ALA A 187 -24.49 -31.55 20.32
CA ALA A 187 -24.21 -31.27 21.72
C ALA A 187 -24.98 -30.07 22.28
N ASN A 188 -25.58 -29.22 21.44
CA ASN A 188 -26.32 -28.05 21.91
C ASN A 188 -27.56 -27.74 21.05
N PRO A 189 -28.76 -28.21 21.45
CA PRO A 189 -30.00 -28.02 20.68
C PRO A 189 -30.45 -26.55 20.59
N TYR A 190 -29.99 -25.69 21.51
CA TYR A 190 -30.28 -24.25 21.49
C TYR A 190 -29.56 -23.54 20.34
N LEU A 191 -28.36 -24.00 20.00
CA LEU A 191 -27.56 -23.50 18.87
C LEU A 191 -28.21 -23.83 17.51
N GLN A 192 -28.85 -25.00 17.39
CA GLN A 192 -29.65 -25.34 16.21
C GLN A 192 -30.85 -24.39 16.03
N GLN A 193 -31.57 -24.07 17.11
CA GLN A 193 -32.69 -23.12 17.06
C GLN A 193 -32.24 -21.71 16.67
N GLN A 194 -31.09 -21.23 17.19
CA GLN A 194 -30.54 -19.94 16.80
C GLN A 194 -30.11 -19.90 15.32
N LEU A 195 -29.57 -20.99 14.78
CA LEU A 195 -29.22 -21.09 13.36
C LEU A 195 -30.45 -21.18 12.44
N SER A 196 -31.52 -21.86 12.86
CA SER A 196 -32.78 -21.89 12.12
C SER A 196 -33.44 -20.50 12.05
N LEU A 197 -33.29 -19.68 13.09
CA LEU A 197 -33.75 -18.29 13.12
C LEU A 197 -32.83 -17.34 12.31
N GLY A 198 -31.52 -17.59 12.32
CA GLY A 198 -30.53 -16.84 11.54
C GLY A 198 -30.59 -17.13 10.03
N ALA A 199 -30.94 -18.35 9.62
CA ALA A 199 -30.98 -18.75 8.21
C ALA A 199 -32.04 -18.01 7.38
N GLN A 200 -33.13 -17.54 8.01
CA GLN A 200 -34.17 -16.77 7.32
C GLN A 200 -33.86 -15.27 7.24
N GLN A 201 -32.98 -14.74 8.10
CA GLN A 201 -32.54 -13.33 8.07
C GLN A 201 -31.19 -13.12 7.35
N ALA A 202 -30.35 -14.15 7.27
CA ALA A 202 -29.02 -14.08 6.64
C ALA A 202 -29.05 -13.87 5.12
N THR A 203 -30.10 -14.33 4.41
CA THR A 203 -30.23 -14.16 2.96
C THR A 203 -30.56 -12.71 2.57
N GLN A 204 -31.38 -12.00 3.36
CA GLN A 204 -31.67 -10.58 3.10
C GLN A 204 -30.57 -9.64 3.59
N GLN A 205 -29.86 -9.98 4.67
CA GLN A 205 -28.72 -9.20 5.17
C GLN A 205 -27.48 -9.32 4.27
N ASN A 206 -27.20 -10.52 3.72
CA ASN A 206 -26.09 -10.70 2.78
C ASN A 206 -26.28 -9.89 1.48
N ALA A 207 -27.50 -9.80 0.95
CA ALA A 207 -27.76 -9.01 -0.25
C ALA A 207 -27.54 -7.50 -0.01
N LYS A 208 -27.97 -6.98 1.15
CA LYS A 208 -27.74 -5.57 1.53
C LYS A 208 -26.27 -5.27 1.80
N MET A 209 -25.56 -6.17 2.47
CA MET A 209 -24.13 -6.04 2.78
C MET A 209 -23.26 -6.14 1.50
N ASN A 210 -23.62 -7.03 0.57
CA ASN A 210 -22.98 -7.12 -0.74
C ASN A 210 -23.20 -5.84 -1.56
N ASN A 211 -24.41 -5.25 -1.52
CA ASN A 211 -24.67 -4.00 -2.22
C ASN A 211 -23.90 -2.81 -1.64
N SER A 212 -23.76 -2.71 -0.31
CA SER A 212 -22.95 -1.65 0.32
C SER A 212 -21.47 -1.79 0.01
N LEU A 213 -20.94 -3.02 0.04
CA LEU A 213 -19.55 -3.30 -0.29
C LEU A 213 -19.28 -3.04 -1.78
N GLN A 214 -20.18 -3.46 -2.68
CA GLN A 214 -20.08 -3.16 -4.11
C GLN A 214 -20.08 -1.65 -4.37
N HIS A 215 -20.95 -0.90 -3.70
CA HIS A 215 -20.97 0.56 -3.83
C HIS A 215 -19.65 1.19 -3.34
N GLN A 216 -19.11 0.73 -2.22
CA GLN A 216 -17.80 1.18 -1.70
C GLN A 216 -16.65 0.85 -2.66
N LEU A 217 -16.62 -0.37 -3.19
CA LEU A 217 -15.64 -0.82 -4.17
C LEU A 217 -15.70 -0.01 -5.47
N ILE A 218 -16.91 0.27 -5.98
CA ILE A 218 -17.10 1.12 -7.16
C ILE A 218 -16.65 2.55 -6.88
N THR A 219 -16.91 3.06 -5.67
CA THR A 219 -16.49 4.41 -5.26
C THR A 219 -14.97 4.54 -5.18
N LEU A 220 -14.29 3.53 -4.64
CA LEU A 220 -12.83 3.48 -4.52
C LEU A 220 -12.14 2.90 -5.77
N GLY A 221 -12.89 2.49 -6.78
CA GLY A 221 -12.37 1.71 -7.89
C GLY A 221 -11.41 2.52 -8.74
N GLY A 222 -10.22 1.97 -9.03
CA GLY A 222 -9.23 2.61 -9.90
C GLY A 222 -7.84 2.67 -9.29
N ASP A 223 -7.03 3.55 -9.87
CA ASP A 223 -5.62 3.76 -9.52
C ASP A 223 -5.46 5.05 -8.71
N HIS A 224 -4.86 4.93 -7.53
CA HIS A 224 -4.68 5.99 -6.54
C HIS A 224 -3.20 6.29 -6.34
N ILE A 225 -2.81 7.54 -6.54
CA ILE A 225 -1.44 7.99 -6.25
C ILE A 225 -1.44 8.61 -4.85
N VAL A 226 -0.73 7.96 -3.93
CA VAL A 226 -0.55 8.42 -2.56
C VAL A 226 0.88 8.86 -2.31
N ARG A 227 1.06 9.90 -1.49
CA ARG A 227 2.36 10.49 -1.21
C ARG A 227 2.56 10.72 0.28
N LYS A 228 3.74 10.44 0.81
CA LYS A 228 4.11 10.74 2.21
C LYS A 228 5.57 11.16 2.28
N ARG A 229 5.84 12.18 3.08
CA ARG A 229 7.20 12.65 3.34
C ARG A 229 7.78 11.93 4.56
N LEU A 230 9.08 11.72 4.53
CA LEU A 230 9.85 11.17 5.64
C LEU A 230 11.17 11.93 5.76
N ILE A 231 11.58 12.20 6.99
CA ILE A 231 12.89 12.76 7.28
C ILE A 231 13.83 11.62 7.68
N VAL A 232 14.96 11.50 7.00
CA VAL A 232 15.96 10.47 7.25
C VAL A 232 17.26 11.15 7.70
N VAL A 233 17.58 10.98 8.97
CA VAL A 233 18.77 11.57 9.64
C VAL A 233 19.89 10.54 9.77
N ASN A 234 21.10 10.97 10.09
CA ASN A 234 22.27 10.09 10.16
C ASN A 234 22.40 9.33 11.47
N SER A 235 21.94 9.91 12.58
CA SER A 235 22.16 9.35 13.91
C SER A 235 20.97 9.53 14.83
N GLU A 236 20.95 8.78 15.93
CA GLU A 236 19.91 8.89 16.95
C GLU A 236 19.93 10.26 17.63
N GLU A 237 21.10 10.90 17.77
CA GLU A 237 21.21 12.26 18.32
C GLU A 237 20.54 13.29 17.42
N GLU A 238 20.72 13.18 16.09
CA GLU A 238 20.02 14.06 15.13
C GLU A 238 18.51 13.83 15.17
N LEU A 239 18.06 12.58 15.34
CA LEU A 239 16.64 12.25 15.48
C LEU A 239 16.07 12.87 16.76
N HIS A 240 16.76 12.71 17.89
CA HIS A 240 16.37 13.30 19.16
C HIS A 240 16.35 14.84 19.11
N TYR A 241 17.26 15.45 18.37
CA TYR A 241 17.23 16.89 18.12
C TYR A 241 15.97 17.28 17.33
N TYR A 242 15.70 16.61 16.19
CA TYR A 242 14.53 16.88 15.36
C TYR A 242 13.21 16.74 16.13
N VAL A 243 13.06 15.67 16.93
CA VAL A 243 11.85 15.47 17.74
C VAL A 243 11.66 16.60 18.76
N LYS A 244 12.73 17.23 19.26
CA LYS A 244 12.66 18.33 20.23
C LYS A 244 12.42 19.69 19.59
N THR A 245 13.04 19.96 18.43
CA THR A 245 13.09 21.31 17.84
C THR A 245 12.23 21.45 16.59
N GLY A 246 11.88 20.35 15.93
CA GLY A 246 11.29 20.34 14.59
C GLY A 246 12.29 20.67 13.47
N GLU A 247 13.58 20.82 13.80
CA GLU A 247 14.63 21.20 12.86
C GLU A 247 15.62 20.07 12.61
N VAL A 248 16.16 20.00 11.39
CA VAL A 248 17.22 19.04 11.06
C VAL A 248 18.59 19.72 11.26
N PRO A 249 19.54 19.10 11.99
CA PRO A 249 20.87 19.67 12.18
C PRO A 249 21.58 19.88 10.83
N GLN A 250 21.97 21.12 10.53
CA GLN A 250 22.61 21.50 9.26
C GLN A 250 24.10 21.06 9.14
N GLY A 251 24.57 20.22 10.06
CA GLY A 251 26.00 20.05 10.34
C GLY A 251 26.84 19.29 9.30
N HIS A 252 26.26 18.71 8.24
CA HIS A 252 26.99 17.79 7.35
C HIS A 252 26.70 17.97 5.85
N LEU A 253 26.25 19.15 5.40
CA LEU A 253 26.26 19.51 3.97
C LEU A 253 27.59 20.18 3.58
N ARG A 254 28.71 19.49 3.80
CA ARG A 254 30.02 19.87 3.25
C ARG A 254 30.44 18.89 2.17
#